data_AF-A0A8S9YUS9-F1
#
_entry.id   AF-A0A8S9YUS9-F1
#
_cell.length_a   1.000
_cell.length_b   1.000
_cell.length_c   1.000
_cell.angle_alpha   90.00
_cell.angle_beta   90.00
_cell.angle_gamma   90.00
#
_symmetry.space_group_name_H-M   'P 1'
#
loop_
_entity.id
_entity.type
_entity.pdbx_description
1 polymer ?
#
loop_
_entity_poly.entity_id
_entity_poly.type
_entity_poly.pdbx_seq_one_letter_code
_entity_poly.pdbx_strand_id
1 'polypeptide(L)'
;MTMCFLESAIQQLLFQTTKLVFQLISLPLDRQYACVVIGLFSNGATVAHETIKLVTACFLLSNPRSDVARECYLKILVTAYVLLIAFLLSVHLTTGNTYVRISCLPGLHVVVLTAPVMTLNLLTAVISIVHWFAHPLVHWYEWFGLFSDTVLSLAIWSPTIDAEPPTNYLTVSFIRLLYCNIAHVSYVYSVLSVHIKMDTNIVYLSMDNWNSSLQKIWSTKERVVAMYWLNSIS
;
A
#
# COMPACT_ATOMS: atom_id res chain seq x y z
N MET A 1 3.91 -0.31 15.84
CA MET A 1 3.11 0.31 14.76
C MET A 1 3.87 0.36 13.45
N THR A 2 5.11 0.86 13.43
CA THR A 2 6.00 0.90 12.26
C THR A 2 6.14 -0.42 11.49
N MET A 3 6.26 -1.57 12.19
CA MET A 3 6.37 -2.88 11.54
C MET A 3 5.13 -3.27 10.74
N CYS A 4 3.91 -3.02 11.25
CA CYS A 4 2.66 -3.29 10.52
C CYS A 4 2.51 -2.34 9.32
N PHE A 5 2.99 -1.10 9.45
CA PHE A 5 2.95 -0.13 8.36
C PHE A 5 3.87 -0.56 7.21
N LEU A 6 5.10 -0.99 7.52
CA LEU A 6 6.04 -1.53 6.54
C LEU A 6 5.47 -2.79 5.84
N GLU A 7 4.89 -3.72 6.59
CA GLU A 7 4.21 -4.91 6.03
C GLU A 7 3.09 -4.49 5.06
N SER A 8 2.28 -3.49 5.44
CA SER A 8 1.21 -2.98 4.57
C SER A 8 1.74 -2.29 3.31
N ALA A 9 2.82 -1.51 3.43
CA ALA A 9 3.42 -0.79 2.31
C ALA A 9 4.08 -1.74 1.30
N ILE A 10 4.73 -2.80 1.78
CA ILE A 10 5.25 -3.89 0.93
C ILE A 10 4.11 -4.57 0.17
N GLN A 11 3.01 -4.89 0.86
CA GLN A 11 1.85 -5.51 0.21
C GLN A 11 1.20 -4.58 -0.81
N GLN A 12 1.05 -3.28 -0.50
CA GLN A 12 0.54 -2.29 -1.44
C GLN A 12 1.38 -2.25 -2.72
N LEU A 13 2.71 -2.18 -2.60
CA LEU A 13 3.63 -2.22 -3.74
C LEU A 13 3.52 -3.52 -4.53
N LEU A 14 3.42 -4.66 -3.85
CA LEU A 14 3.27 -5.97 -4.49
C LEU A 14 2.00 -6.03 -5.34
N PHE A 15 0.85 -5.64 -4.78
CA PHE A 15 -0.42 -5.68 -5.52
C PHE A 15 -0.46 -4.68 -6.68
N GLN A 16 0.13 -3.51 -6.50
CA GLN A 16 0.18 -2.49 -7.55
C GLN A 16 1.09 -2.91 -8.71
N THR A 17 2.22 -3.54 -8.40
CA THR A 17 3.11 -4.15 -9.40
C THR A 17 2.42 -5.31 -10.09
N THR A 18 1.72 -6.16 -9.34
CA THR A 18 0.96 -7.29 -9.88
C THR A 18 -0.15 -6.83 -10.83
N LYS A 19 -0.91 -5.80 -10.45
CA LYS A 19 -1.89 -5.13 -11.31
C LYS A 19 -1.25 -4.69 -12.64
N LEU A 20 -0.12 -3.99 -12.57
CA LEU A 20 0.57 -3.48 -13.76
C LEU A 20 1.08 -4.61 -14.66
N VAL A 21 1.70 -5.65 -14.08
CA VAL A 21 2.19 -6.81 -14.81
C VAL A 21 1.05 -7.51 -15.55
N PHE A 22 -0.08 -7.75 -14.88
CA PHE A 22 -1.23 -8.38 -15.54
C PHE A 22 -1.87 -7.47 -16.59
N GLN A 23 -1.90 -6.15 -16.38
CA GLN A 23 -2.33 -5.20 -17.42
C GLN A 23 -1.42 -5.27 -18.65
N LEU A 24 -0.10 -5.35 -18.49
CA LEU A 24 0.85 -5.48 -19.60
C LEU A 24 0.72 -6.83 -20.32
N ILE A 25 0.58 -7.93 -19.57
CA ILE A 25 0.38 -9.27 -20.14
C ILE A 25 -0.93 -9.35 -20.93
N SER A 26 -1.96 -8.60 -20.51
CA SER A 26 -3.27 -8.57 -21.20
C SER A 26 -3.26 -7.90 -22.58
N LEU A 27 -2.23 -7.12 -22.92
CA LEU A 27 -2.15 -6.38 -24.19
C LEU A 27 -2.05 -7.30 -25.42
N PRO A 28 -1.15 -8.30 -25.47
CA PRO A 28 -1.01 -9.20 -26.63
C PRO A 28 -1.95 -10.43 -26.64
N LEU A 29 -2.92 -10.51 -25.73
CA LEU A 29 -3.69 -11.74 -25.52
C LEU A 29 -4.94 -11.85 -26.42
N ASP A 30 -4.86 -12.75 -27.41
CA ASP A 30 -5.99 -13.04 -28.30
C ASP A 30 -6.91 -14.18 -27.82
N ARG A 31 -6.44 -15.00 -26.87
CA ARG A 31 -7.18 -16.18 -26.38
C ARG A 31 -8.17 -15.84 -25.27
N GLN A 32 -9.45 -16.07 -25.54
CA GLN A 32 -10.58 -15.71 -24.68
C GLN A 32 -10.50 -16.28 -23.24
N TYR A 33 -10.14 -17.55 -23.07
CA TYR A 33 -10.02 -18.16 -21.72
C TYR A 33 -8.85 -17.61 -20.89
N ALA A 34 -7.68 -17.44 -21.49
CA ALA A 34 -6.53 -16.85 -20.81
C ALA A 34 -6.83 -15.40 -20.39
N CYS A 35 -7.63 -14.70 -21.21
CA CYS A 35 -8.01 -13.33 -20.96
C CYS A 35 -8.93 -13.18 -19.75
N VAL A 36 -9.95 -14.05 -19.59
CA VAL A 36 -10.82 -14.06 -18.40
C VAL A 36 -9.99 -14.22 -17.13
N VAL A 37 -9.06 -15.19 -17.11
CA VAL A 37 -8.24 -15.48 -15.92
C VAL A 37 -7.34 -14.29 -15.58
N ILE A 38 -6.65 -13.73 -16.57
CA ILE A 38 -5.73 -12.61 -16.37
C ILE A 38 -6.46 -11.32 -15.98
N GLY A 39 -7.61 -11.06 -16.60
CA GLY A 39 -8.49 -9.96 -16.22
C GLY A 39 -9.01 -10.09 -14.79
N LEU A 40 -9.39 -11.30 -14.37
CA LEU A 40 -9.81 -11.57 -13.00
C LEU A 40 -8.67 -11.31 -11.99
N PHE A 41 -7.45 -11.78 -12.28
CA PHE A 41 -6.29 -11.52 -11.42
C PHE A 41 -5.93 -10.03 -11.37
N SER A 42 -5.99 -9.31 -12.50
CA SER A 42 -5.73 -7.87 -12.54
C SER A 42 -6.76 -7.08 -11.71
N ASN A 43 -8.05 -7.41 -11.86
CA ASN A 43 -9.13 -6.82 -11.06
C ASN A 43 -8.96 -7.13 -9.57
N GLY A 44 -8.65 -8.38 -9.25
CA GLY A 44 -8.39 -8.83 -7.89
C GLY A 44 -7.23 -8.10 -7.23
N ALA A 45 -6.10 -7.98 -7.92
CA ALA A 45 -4.95 -7.23 -7.43
C ALA A 45 -5.30 -5.74 -7.21
N THR A 46 -6.10 -5.15 -8.10
CA THR A 46 -6.55 -3.76 -7.96
C THR A 46 -7.42 -3.56 -6.71
N VAL A 47 -8.45 -4.38 -6.53
CA VAL A 47 -9.35 -4.29 -5.37
C VAL A 47 -8.60 -4.62 -4.07
N ALA A 48 -7.68 -5.59 -4.10
CA ALA A 48 -6.83 -5.93 -2.97
C ALA A 48 -5.98 -4.75 -2.50
N HIS A 49 -5.33 -4.07 -3.44
CA HIS A 49 -4.50 -2.89 -3.17
C HIS A 49 -5.30 -1.80 -2.43
N GLU A 50 -6.49 -1.46 -2.94
CA GLU A 50 -7.34 -0.43 -2.30
C GLU A 50 -7.91 -0.88 -0.96
N THR A 51 -8.21 -2.18 -0.81
CA THR A 51 -8.67 -2.73 0.47
C THR A 51 -7.58 -2.63 1.53
N ILE A 52 -6.32 -2.91 1.18
CA ILE A 52 -5.19 -2.79 2.12
C ILE A 52 -4.98 -1.34 2.53
N LYS A 53 -5.10 -0.38 1.60
CA LYS A 53 -5.05 1.04 1.94
C LYS A 53 -6.12 1.45 2.94
N LEU A 54 -7.36 0.99 2.73
CA LEU A 54 -8.46 1.23 3.67
C LEU A 54 -8.16 0.65 5.05
N VAL A 55 -7.65 -0.59 5.10
CA VAL A 55 -7.23 -1.23 6.35
C VAL A 55 -6.13 -0.41 7.02
N THR A 56 -5.09 -0.02 6.30
CA THR A 56 -4.01 0.84 6.84
C THR A 56 -4.55 2.16 7.39
N ALA A 57 -5.50 2.81 6.70
CA ALA A 57 -6.14 4.03 7.20
C ALA A 57 -6.89 3.79 8.51
N CYS A 58 -7.64 2.70 8.62
CA CYS A 58 -8.34 2.33 9.85
C CYS A 58 -7.36 2.05 11.00
N PHE A 59 -6.22 1.42 10.70
CA PHE A 59 -5.16 1.17 11.68
C PHE A 59 -4.49 2.45 12.17
N LEU A 60 -4.22 3.40 11.26
CA LEU A 60 -3.69 4.70 11.62
C LEU A 60 -4.64 5.45 12.55
N LEU A 61 -5.94 5.47 12.21
CA LEU A 61 -6.97 6.14 13.02
C LEU A 61 -7.14 5.52 14.41
N SER A 62 -7.13 4.18 14.49
CA SER A 62 -7.37 3.46 15.76
C SER A 62 -6.18 3.48 16.73
N ASN A 63 -4.98 3.77 16.23
CA ASN A 63 -3.72 3.85 16.99
C ASN A 63 -3.56 2.76 18.09
N PRO A 64 -3.69 1.46 17.74
CA PRO A 64 -3.65 0.37 18.71
C PRO A 64 -2.25 0.16 19.31
N ARG A 65 -2.18 -0.31 20.57
CA ARG A 65 -0.93 -0.75 21.22
C ARG A 65 -0.22 -1.82 20.38
N SER A 66 1.11 -1.84 20.34
CA SER A 66 1.91 -2.64 19.37
C SER A 66 1.55 -4.11 19.30
N ASP A 67 1.31 -4.75 20.45
CA ASP A 67 1.14 -6.21 20.52
C ASP A 67 -0.27 -6.60 20.02
N VAL A 68 -1.27 -5.81 20.37
CA VAL A 68 -2.66 -5.97 19.90
C VAL A 68 -2.78 -5.55 18.43
N ALA A 69 -2.00 -4.56 17.99
CA ALA A 69 -2.01 -4.03 16.63
C ALA A 69 -1.68 -5.12 15.60
N ARG A 70 -0.65 -5.93 15.86
CA ARG A 70 -0.20 -6.96 14.91
C ARG A 70 -1.20 -8.10 14.78
N GLU A 71 -1.74 -8.60 15.89
CA GLU A 71 -2.77 -9.65 15.84
C GLU A 71 -4.05 -9.17 15.16
N CYS A 72 -4.48 -7.93 15.45
CA CYS A 72 -5.62 -7.33 14.80
C CYS A 72 -5.37 -7.16 13.30
N TYR A 73 -4.16 -6.75 12.91
CA TYR A 73 -3.78 -6.56 11.50
C TYR A 73 -3.87 -7.86 10.73
N LEU A 74 -3.29 -8.94 11.25
CA LEU A 74 -3.34 -10.26 10.62
C LEU A 74 -4.77 -10.77 10.48
N LYS A 75 -5.62 -10.62 11.50
CA LYS A 75 -7.03 -11.02 11.43
C LYS A 75 -7.77 -10.25 10.34
N ILE A 76 -7.63 -8.92 10.31
CA ILE A 76 -8.26 -8.07 9.30
C ILE A 76 -7.75 -8.42 7.90
N LEU A 77 -6.45 -8.64 7.74
CA LEU A 77 -5.83 -9.03 6.49
C LEU A 77 -6.39 -10.36 5.96
N VAL A 78 -6.49 -11.38 6.82
CA VAL A 78 -7.09 -12.69 6.46
C VAL A 78 -8.54 -12.50 6.04
N THR A 79 -9.33 -11.73 6.78
CA THR A 79 -10.73 -11.46 6.41
C THR A 79 -10.85 -10.73 5.07
N ALA A 80 -9.97 -9.75 4.82
CA ALA A 80 -9.93 -9.02 3.56
C ALA A 80 -9.60 -9.95 2.38
N TYR A 81 -8.67 -10.89 2.55
CA TYR A 81 -8.36 -11.88 1.51
C TYR A 81 -9.53 -12.84 1.25
N VAL A 82 -10.21 -13.32 2.29
CA VAL A 82 -11.39 -14.19 2.13
C VAL A 82 -12.50 -13.46 1.38
N LEU A 83 -12.78 -12.21 1.75
CA LEU A 83 -13.77 -11.37 1.06
C LEU A 83 -13.37 -11.08 -0.38
N LEU A 84 -12.08 -10.85 -0.65
CA LEU A 84 -11.55 -10.66 -1.99
C LEU A 84 -11.74 -11.92 -2.85
N ILE A 85 -11.45 -13.10 -2.31
CA ILE A 85 -11.66 -14.37 -3.03
C ILE A 85 -13.14 -14.58 -3.32
N ALA A 86 -14.02 -14.32 -2.35
CA ALA A 86 -15.47 -14.40 -2.54
C ALA A 86 -15.96 -13.41 -3.61
N PHE A 87 -15.46 -12.17 -3.59
CA PHE A 87 -15.73 -11.16 -4.61
C PHE A 87 -15.28 -11.64 -5.99
N LEU A 88 -14.05 -12.11 -6.13
CA LEU A 88 -13.52 -12.60 -7.41
C LEU A 88 -14.28 -13.81 -7.95
N LEU A 89 -14.67 -14.75 -7.08
CA LEU A 89 -15.54 -15.87 -7.44
C LEU A 89 -16.91 -15.38 -7.93
N SER A 90 -17.52 -14.42 -7.24
CA SER A 90 -18.80 -13.85 -7.66
C SER A 90 -18.71 -13.16 -9.02
N VAL A 91 -17.63 -12.41 -9.27
CA VAL A 91 -17.34 -11.74 -10.55
C VAL A 91 -17.13 -12.79 -11.65
N HIS A 92 -16.37 -13.85 -11.38
CA HIS A 92 -16.14 -14.92 -12.34
C HIS A 92 -17.44 -15.61 -12.75
N LEU A 93 -18.30 -15.95 -11.79
CA LEU A 93 -19.56 -16.65 -12.02
C LEU A 93 -20.60 -15.77 -12.74
N THR A 94 -20.64 -14.47 -12.45
CA THR A 94 -21.66 -13.55 -12.98
C THR A 94 -21.26 -12.88 -14.29
N THR A 95 -19.97 -12.58 -14.46
CA THR A 95 -19.47 -11.73 -15.56
C THR A 95 -18.30 -12.35 -16.33
N GLY A 96 -17.86 -13.57 -15.99
CA GLY A 96 -16.75 -14.25 -16.67
C GLY A 96 -16.89 -14.36 -18.19
N ASN A 97 -18.13 -14.52 -18.69
CA ASN A 97 -18.40 -14.58 -20.13
C ASN A 97 -18.38 -13.20 -20.83
N THR A 98 -18.38 -12.11 -20.07
CA THR A 98 -18.46 -10.73 -20.59
C THR A 98 -17.09 -10.05 -20.71
N TYR A 99 -16.00 -10.74 -20.38
CA TYR A 99 -14.65 -10.22 -20.57
C TYR A 99 -14.37 -10.02 -22.06
N VAL A 100 -14.02 -8.79 -22.43
CA VAL A 100 -13.67 -8.44 -23.80
C VAL A 100 -12.22 -8.88 -24.04
N ARG A 101 -11.95 -9.40 -25.24
CA ARG A 101 -10.60 -9.85 -25.63
C ARG A 101 -9.55 -8.74 -25.55
N ILE A 102 -9.96 -7.49 -25.75
CA ILE A 102 -9.06 -6.34 -25.75
C ILE A 102 -8.74 -5.96 -24.30
N SER A 103 -7.48 -6.21 -23.90
CA SER A 103 -6.93 -5.90 -22.57
C SER A 103 -7.63 -6.60 -21.40
N CYS A 104 -8.40 -7.65 -21.68
CA CYS A 104 -9.00 -8.50 -20.66
C CYS A 104 -9.81 -7.75 -19.62
N LEU A 105 -10.50 -6.70 -20.07
CA LEU A 105 -11.39 -5.90 -19.25
C LEU A 105 -12.78 -6.55 -19.24
N PRO A 106 -13.46 -6.56 -18.08
CA PRO A 106 -14.86 -6.97 -18.03
C PRO A 106 -15.71 -5.99 -18.85
N GLY A 107 -16.67 -6.49 -19.62
CA GLY A 107 -17.57 -5.64 -20.42
C GLY A 107 -18.34 -4.63 -19.57
N LEU A 108 -18.62 -4.98 -18.31
CA LEU A 108 -19.21 -4.11 -17.28
C LEU A 108 -18.14 -3.52 -16.32
N HIS A 109 -17.05 -3.01 -16.88
CA HIS A 109 -15.91 -2.49 -16.10
C HIS A 109 -16.27 -1.42 -15.07
N VAL A 110 -17.26 -0.56 -15.33
CA VAL A 110 -17.69 0.45 -14.37
C VAL A 110 -18.21 -0.18 -13.08
N VAL A 111 -19.06 -1.21 -13.19
CA VAL A 111 -19.70 -1.86 -12.02
C VAL A 111 -18.75 -2.81 -11.32
N VAL A 112 -17.95 -3.55 -12.08
CA VAL A 112 -17.10 -4.64 -11.56
C VAL A 112 -15.74 -4.13 -11.06
N LEU A 113 -15.26 -3.01 -11.56
CA LEU A 113 -13.91 -2.52 -11.28
C LEU A 113 -13.90 -1.06 -10.81
N THR A 114 -14.38 -0.12 -11.63
CA THR A 114 -14.26 1.32 -11.34
C THR A 114 -15.02 1.73 -10.07
N ALA A 115 -16.29 1.33 -9.93
CA ALA A 115 -17.11 1.70 -8.78
C ALA A 115 -16.60 1.12 -7.45
N PRO A 116 -16.22 -0.18 -7.34
CA PRO A 116 -15.57 -0.71 -6.14
C PRO A 116 -14.30 0.04 -5.77
N VAL A 117 -13.42 0.31 -6.74
CA VAL A 117 -12.15 1.01 -6.53
C VAL A 117 -12.35 2.45 -6.08
N MET A 118 -13.26 3.19 -6.73
CA MET A 118 -13.60 4.56 -6.34
C MET A 118 -14.22 4.60 -4.95
N THR A 119 -15.11 3.65 -4.62
CA THR A 119 -15.75 3.57 -3.30
C THR A 119 -14.72 3.34 -2.19
N LEU A 120 -13.80 2.39 -2.38
CA LEU A 120 -12.73 2.11 -1.41
C LEU A 120 -11.79 3.30 -1.23
N ASN A 121 -11.41 3.97 -2.32
CA ASN A 121 -10.57 5.16 -2.23
C ASN A 121 -11.28 6.33 -1.54
N LEU A 122 -12.56 6.57 -1.82
CA LEU A 122 -13.34 7.60 -1.15
C LEU A 122 -13.46 7.34 0.36
N LEU A 123 -13.74 6.10 0.76
CA LEU A 123 -13.75 5.70 2.17
C LEU A 123 -12.38 5.91 2.82
N THR A 124 -11.31 5.52 2.15
CA THR A 124 -9.93 5.71 2.63
C THR A 124 -9.60 7.20 2.81
N ALA A 125 -10.02 8.05 1.87
CA ALA A 125 -9.85 9.50 1.95
C ALA A 125 -10.60 10.09 3.15
N VAL A 126 -11.87 9.68 3.36
CA VAL A 126 -12.68 10.13 4.51
C VAL A 126 -11.99 9.75 5.83
N ILE A 127 -11.56 8.50 5.98
CA ILE A 127 -10.88 8.03 7.20
C ILE A 127 -9.58 8.79 7.42
N SER A 128 -8.81 9.03 6.36
CA SER A 128 -7.56 9.80 6.43
C SER A 128 -7.82 11.25 6.85
N ILE A 129 -8.88 11.89 6.36
CA ILE A 129 -9.27 13.24 6.78
C ILE A 129 -9.68 13.24 8.26
N VAL A 130 -10.48 12.25 8.69
CA VAL A 130 -10.88 12.11 10.10
C VAL A 130 -9.66 11.91 11.01
N HIS A 131 -8.68 11.09 10.60
CA HIS A 131 -7.41 10.92 11.32
C HIS A 131 -6.69 12.24 11.55
N TRP A 132 -6.59 13.08 10.51
CA TRP A 132 -5.93 14.38 10.61
C TRP A 132 -6.56 15.28 11.70
N PHE A 133 -7.87 15.25 11.82
CA PHE A 133 -8.59 16.03 12.84
C PHE A 133 -8.57 15.39 14.23
N ALA A 134 -8.60 14.06 14.33
CA ALA A 134 -8.61 13.34 15.60
C ALA A 134 -7.21 13.25 16.26
N HIS A 135 -6.18 13.04 15.45
CA HIS A 135 -4.80 12.82 15.87
C HIS A 135 -3.82 13.61 15.01
N PRO A 136 -3.86 14.96 15.07
CA PRO A 136 -2.99 15.79 14.25
C PRO A 136 -1.52 15.49 14.53
N LEU A 137 -0.71 15.40 13.47
CA LEU A 137 0.74 15.16 13.49
C LEU A 137 1.20 13.77 13.97
N VAL A 138 0.32 12.94 14.53
CA VAL A 138 0.63 11.56 14.90
C VAL A 138 0.71 10.71 13.64
N HIS A 139 1.85 10.04 13.42
CA HIS A 139 2.12 9.28 12.20
C HIS A 139 1.96 10.11 10.91
N TRP A 140 2.43 11.37 10.94
CA TRP A 140 2.27 12.31 9.83
C TRP A 140 2.84 11.79 8.50
N TYR A 141 3.99 11.11 8.52
CA TYR A 141 4.62 10.61 7.29
C TYR A 141 3.81 9.46 6.69
N GLU A 142 3.33 8.55 7.53
CA GLU A 142 2.49 7.43 7.16
C GLU A 142 1.13 7.90 6.62
N TRP A 143 0.52 8.87 7.31
CA TRP A 143 -0.70 9.52 6.87
C TRP A 143 -0.52 10.23 5.52
N PHE A 144 0.54 11.02 5.38
CA PHE A 144 0.79 11.79 4.16
C PHE A 144 0.97 10.87 2.96
N GLY A 145 1.79 9.82 3.10
CA GLY A 145 2.00 8.83 2.05
C GLY A 145 0.73 8.10 1.65
N LEU A 146 -0.10 7.70 2.62
CA LEU A 146 -1.37 7.03 2.34
C LEU A 146 -2.40 7.98 1.70
N PHE A 147 -2.47 9.22 2.17
CA PHE A 147 -3.40 10.23 1.66
C PHE A 147 -3.06 10.64 0.23
N SER A 148 -1.79 10.93 -0.06
CA SER A 148 -1.34 11.30 -1.39
C SER A 148 -1.53 10.15 -2.39
N ASP A 149 -1.26 8.91 -1.98
CA ASP A 149 -1.51 7.71 -2.77
C ASP A 149 -3.01 7.52 -3.08
N THR A 150 -3.87 7.81 -2.10
CA THR A 150 -5.34 7.78 -2.27
C THR A 150 -5.84 8.84 -3.23
N VAL A 151 -5.37 10.08 -3.09
CA VAL A 151 -5.73 11.18 -4.00
C VAL A 151 -5.26 10.90 -5.42
N LEU A 152 -4.04 10.38 -5.58
CA LEU A 152 -3.51 10.01 -6.88
C LEU A 152 -4.33 8.88 -7.50
N SER A 153 -4.68 7.84 -6.75
CA SER A 153 -5.54 6.76 -7.25
C SER A 153 -6.91 7.29 -7.69
N LEU A 154 -7.57 8.14 -6.90
CA LEU A 154 -8.84 8.78 -7.29
C LEU A 154 -8.71 9.57 -8.61
N ALA A 155 -7.64 10.35 -8.76
CA ALA A 155 -7.39 11.12 -9.98
C ALA A 155 -7.20 10.20 -11.20
N ILE A 156 -6.48 9.09 -11.04
CA ILE A 156 -6.21 8.11 -12.09
C ILE A 156 -7.49 7.39 -12.53
N TRP A 157 -8.36 7.03 -11.59
CA TRP A 157 -9.58 6.26 -11.88
C TRP A 157 -10.77 7.14 -12.27
N SER A 158 -10.82 8.41 -11.89
CA SER A 158 -11.92 9.32 -12.23
C SER A 158 -12.31 9.34 -13.73
N PRO A 159 -11.37 9.35 -14.70
CA PRO A 159 -11.73 9.42 -16.12
C PRO A 159 -12.29 8.10 -16.67
N THR A 160 -12.27 7.03 -15.88
CA THR A 160 -12.77 5.71 -16.27
C THR A 160 -14.23 5.48 -15.93
N ILE A 161 -14.87 6.44 -15.24
CA ILE A 161 -16.31 6.37 -14.91
C ILE A 161 -17.14 6.54 -16.18
N ASP A 162 -16.75 7.49 -17.04
CA ASP A 162 -17.46 7.81 -18.28
C ASP A 162 -16.83 7.12 -19.51
N ALA A 163 -15.90 6.19 -19.29
CA ALA A 163 -15.22 5.51 -20.39
C ALA A 163 -16.14 4.43 -20.98
N GLU A 164 -16.30 4.44 -22.30
CA GLU A 164 -16.93 3.32 -23.00
C GLU A 164 -16.06 2.06 -22.90
N PRO A 165 -16.67 0.87 -22.78
CA PRO A 165 -15.92 -0.38 -22.77
C PRO A 165 -15.18 -0.53 -24.11
N PRO A 166 -13.92 -1.02 -24.09
CA PRO A 166 -13.16 -1.20 -25.32
C PRO A 166 -13.83 -2.28 -26.18
N THR A 167 -14.22 -1.96 -27.41
CA THR A 167 -14.95 -2.87 -28.31
C THR A 167 -14.03 -3.53 -29.33
N ASN A 168 -13.25 -2.74 -30.09
CA ASN A 168 -12.35 -3.22 -31.14
C ASN A 168 -10.87 -2.82 -30.94
N TYR A 169 -10.61 -1.79 -30.13
CA TYR A 169 -9.28 -1.28 -29.81
C TYR A 169 -9.28 -0.69 -28.39
N LEU A 170 -8.08 -0.54 -27.83
CA LEU A 170 -7.88 0.17 -26.56
C LEU A 170 -8.33 1.62 -26.70
N THR A 171 -9.26 2.06 -25.85
CA THR A 171 -9.68 3.46 -25.85
C THR A 171 -8.59 4.36 -25.25
N VAL A 172 -8.60 5.64 -25.61
CA VAL A 172 -7.64 6.63 -25.09
C VAL A 172 -7.63 6.67 -23.56
N SER A 173 -8.79 6.48 -22.93
CA SER A 173 -8.92 6.44 -21.47
C SER A 173 -8.16 5.26 -20.84
N PHE A 174 -8.20 4.07 -21.45
CA PHE A 174 -7.45 2.90 -20.96
C PHE A 174 -5.94 3.00 -21.21
N ILE A 175 -5.54 3.62 -22.33
CA ILE A 175 -4.13 3.92 -22.59
C ILE A 175 -3.60 4.90 -21.53
N ARG A 176 -4.34 5.97 -21.25
CA ARG A 176 -4.01 6.92 -20.18
C ARG A 176 -3.94 6.24 -18.82
N LEU A 177 -4.91 5.37 -18.51
CA LEU A 177 -4.93 4.58 -17.28
C LEU A 177 -3.65 3.73 -17.13
N LEU A 178 -3.17 3.10 -18.20
CA LEU A 178 -1.93 2.32 -18.20
C LEU A 178 -0.71 3.20 -17.88
N TYR A 179 -0.55 4.34 -18.57
CA TYR A 179 0.55 5.28 -18.30
C TYR A 179 0.50 5.84 -16.88
N CYS A 180 -0.69 6.19 -16.42
CA CYS A 180 -0.92 6.64 -15.05
C CYS A 180 -0.57 5.56 -14.03
N ASN A 181 -0.93 4.30 -14.25
CA ASN A 181 -0.57 3.19 -13.36
C ASN A 181 0.95 2.94 -13.32
N ILE A 182 1.66 3.10 -14.44
CA ILE A 182 3.14 3.02 -14.47
C ILE A 182 3.76 4.12 -13.60
N ALA A 183 3.29 5.36 -13.78
CA ALA A 183 3.75 6.49 -12.98
C ALA A 183 3.42 6.30 -11.49
N HIS A 184 2.24 5.74 -11.20
CA HIS A 184 1.76 5.47 -9.85
C HIS A 184 2.61 4.44 -9.12
N VAL A 185 3.02 3.34 -9.79
CA VAL A 185 3.95 2.36 -9.22
C VAL A 185 5.30 3.01 -8.87
N SER A 186 5.80 3.89 -9.75
CA SER A 186 7.05 4.61 -9.53
C SER A 186 6.96 5.57 -8.34
N TYR A 187 5.82 6.24 -8.19
CA TYR A 187 5.52 7.07 -7.02
C TYR A 187 5.53 6.25 -5.72
N VAL A 188 4.75 5.16 -5.65
CA VAL A 188 4.67 4.32 -4.44
C VAL A 188 6.03 3.72 -4.07
N TYR A 189 6.81 3.29 -5.06
CA TYR A 189 8.19 2.85 -4.85
C TYR A 189 9.06 3.97 -4.26
N SER A 190 8.95 5.20 -4.77
CA SER A 190 9.72 6.33 -4.26
C SER A 190 9.37 6.66 -2.81
N VAL A 191 8.09 6.64 -2.44
CA VAL A 191 7.60 6.88 -1.08
C VAL A 191 8.10 5.80 -0.13
N LEU A 192 8.02 4.52 -0.53
CA LEU A 192 8.56 3.40 0.25
C LEU A 192 10.08 3.52 0.44
N SER A 193 10.81 3.92 -0.60
CA SER A 193 12.27 4.08 -0.53
C SER A 193 12.70 5.16 0.46
N VAL A 194 11.94 6.25 0.53
CA VAL A 194 12.15 7.33 1.50
C VAL A 194 11.83 6.86 2.92
N HIS A 195 10.75 6.09 3.09
CA HIS A 195 10.35 5.54 4.38
C HIS A 195 11.42 4.59 4.95
N ILE A 196 11.89 3.63 4.14
CA ILE A 196 12.98 2.70 4.53
C ILE A 196 14.28 3.45 4.85
N LYS A 197 14.59 4.51 4.11
CA LYS A 197 15.79 5.32 4.35
C LYS A 197 15.69 6.16 5.63
N MET A 198 14.49 6.64 5.98
CA MET A 198 14.27 7.34 7.24
C MET A 198 14.34 6.40 8.44
N ASP A 199 13.73 5.22 8.36
CA ASP A 199 13.78 4.23 9.44
C ASP A 199 15.22 3.75 9.69
N THR A 200 16.00 3.49 8.64
CA THR A 200 17.41 3.14 8.79
C THR A 200 18.21 4.28 9.42
N ASN A 201 18.03 5.53 8.98
CA ASN A 201 18.69 6.69 9.58
C ASN A 201 18.32 6.90 11.06
N ILE A 202 17.08 6.65 11.47
CA ILE A 202 16.66 6.73 12.87
C ILE A 202 17.34 5.62 13.70
N VAL A 203 17.45 4.41 13.15
CA VAL A 203 18.19 3.30 13.80
C VAL A 203 19.68 3.63 13.93
N TYR A 204 20.30 4.21 12.90
CA TYR A 204 21.71 4.65 12.97
C TYR A 204 21.91 5.78 13.98
N LEU A 205 21.06 6.81 13.98
CA LEU A 205 21.11 7.90 14.96
C LEU A 205 20.88 7.40 16.40
N SER A 206 20.03 6.40 16.58
CA SER A 206 19.82 5.71 17.86
C SER A 206 21.06 4.92 18.30
N MET A 207 21.70 4.19 17.38
CA MET A 207 22.93 3.44 17.65
C MET A 207 24.11 4.37 17.96
N ASP A 208 24.26 5.50 17.27
CA ASP A 208 25.31 6.48 17.53
C ASP A 208 25.11 7.21 18.87
N ASN A 209 23.86 7.51 19.24
CA ASN A 209 23.53 8.02 20.58
C ASN A 209 23.78 6.98 21.68
N TRP A 210 23.58 5.70 21.39
CA TRP A 210 23.92 4.63 22.34
C TRP A 210 25.44 4.47 22.47
N ASN A 211 26.18 4.46 21.37
CA ASN A 211 27.65 4.38 21.38
C ASN A 211 28.30 5.57 22.10
N SER A 212 27.81 6.79 21.88
CA SER A 212 28.30 7.98 22.59
C SER A 212 27.93 7.96 24.09
N SER A 213 26.78 7.40 24.46
CA SER A 213 26.40 7.17 25.86
C SER A 213 27.28 6.10 26.53
N LEU A 214 27.60 5.02 25.82
CA LEU A 214 28.52 3.98 26.30
C LEU A 214 29.95 4.48 26.44
N GLN A 215 30.45 5.30 25.50
CA GLN A 215 31.75 5.97 25.62
C GLN A 215 31.80 6.94 26.82
N LYS A 216 30.71 7.68 27.08
CA LYS A 216 30.59 8.49 28.30
C LYS A 216 30.67 7.63 29.56
N ILE A 217 29.94 6.51 29.61
CA ILE A 217 29.94 5.59 30.76
C ILE A 217 31.33 4.95 30.96
N TRP A 218 32.01 4.55 29.89
CA TRP A 218 33.37 4.01 29.94
C TRP A 218 34.40 5.05 30.41
N SER A 219 34.37 6.26 29.85
CA SER A 219 35.27 7.35 30.29
C SER A 219 35.06 7.75 31.75
N THR A 220 33.83 7.61 32.27
CA THR A 220 33.52 7.89 33.68
C THR A 220 34.02 6.77 34.58
N LYS A 221 33.89 5.50 34.18
CA LYS A 221 34.45 4.35 34.90
C LYS A 221 35.99 4.38 34.93
N GLU A 222 36.65 4.71 33.82
CA GLU A 222 38.11 4.83 33.77
C GLU A 222 38.63 5.96 34.66
N ARG A 223 37.92 7.10 34.74
CA ARG A 223 38.26 8.19 35.69
C ARG A 223 38.08 7.78 37.15
N VAL A 224 37.03 7.01 37.48
CA VAL A 224 36.80 6.51 38.84
C VAL A 224 37.86 5.47 39.23
N VAL A 225 38.24 4.57 38.32
CA VAL A 225 39.31 3.58 38.55
C VAL A 225 40.68 4.27 38.69
N ALA A 226 40.96 5.30 37.90
CA ALA A 226 42.18 6.10 38.03
C ALA A 226 42.25 6.88 39.36
N MET A 227 41.13 7.40 39.87
CA MET A 227 41.07 8.03 41.20
C MET A 227 41.31 7.02 42.34
N TYR A 228 40.81 5.79 42.23
CA TYR A 228 41.04 4.76 43.24
C TYR A 228 42.50 4.28 43.27
N TRP A 229 43.17 4.22 42.11
CA TRP A 229 44.60 3.88 42.04
C TRP A 229 45.52 5.01 42.55
N LEU A 230 45.14 6.28 42.38
CA LEU A 230 45.91 7.42 42.90
C LEU A 230 45.79 7.56 44.42
N ASN A 231 44.67 7.15 45.02
CA ASN A 231 44.48 7.17 46.48
C ASN A 231 45.05 5.93 47.22
N SER A 232 45.50 4.89 46.51
CA SER A 232 46.13 3.72 47.13
C SER A 232 47.66 3.77 47.14
N ILE A 233 48.25 4.89 46.71
CA ILE A 233 49.71 5.11 46.63
C ILE A 233 50.19 6.20 47.63
N SER A 234 49.29 6.73 48.48
CA SER A 234 49.64 7.62 49.60
C SER A 234 49.70 6.89 50.94
#